data_AF-A0A962IM31-F1
#
_entry.id   AF-A0A962IM31-F1
#
_cell.length_a   1.000
_cell.length_b   1.000
_cell.length_c   1.000
_cell.angle_alpha   90.00
_cell.angle_beta   90.00
_cell.angle_gamma   90.00
#
_symmetry.space_group_name_H-M   'P 1'
#
loop_
_entity.id
_entity.type
_entity.pdbx_description
1 polymer ?
#
loop_
_entity_poly.entity_id
_entity_poly.type
_entity_poly.pdbx_seq_one_letter_code
_entity_poly.pdbx_strand_id
1 'polypeptide(L)'
;MLAIELQSPSRVAGEVAAPQSLWFLLRLWLAAQPSTHGHAGWLRAEQLREQFPAARHPRMIVSRAFADLERWGVRAGWGTDRSRPLPLLRRQGRSRGPFWLAPGQAEQLQITLHGQAVDVRIVAQWLDCADDAERSVSPGSAAAVPAYWSAWSAARRDLLDGRLIIDGRRGALAGYRRAQAIAVDDYQEGLALLQQAIVWRRAGDADAAQGVLEQIDRRWRDSEAPAQAWLGAMSAIVRAWCAYARRELPAARRILAQARRESRWAALFQAHPRVVGEHANLLALIERSEALDEQRSQAERDRAATAAIAHYQQALASANEAESFDAAAAAASNLGWTLWL
;
A
#
# COMPACT_ATOMS: atom_id res chain seq x y z
N MET A 1 33.34 -5.06 -17.07
CA MET A 1 32.78 -6.07 -16.16
C MET A 1 33.40 -5.83 -14.79
N LEU A 2 32.59 -5.65 -13.74
CA LEU A 2 33.06 -5.33 -12.39
C LEU A 2 33.16 -6.62 -11.58
N ALA A 3 34.38 -6.99 -11.17
CA ALA A 3 34.62 -8.17 -10.35
C ALA A 3 34.34 -7.90 -8.87
N ILE A 4 33.57 -8.78 -8.24
CA ILE A 4 33.21 -8.75 -6.81
C ILE A 4 33.60 -10.08 -6.19
N GLU A 5 34.59 -10.09 -5.31
CA GLU A 5 35.05 -11.28 -4.59
C GLU A 5 34.49 -11.28 -3.16
N LEU A 6 33.73 -12.33 -2.82
CA LEU A 6 33.02 -12.44 -1.55
C LEU A 6 33.88 -13.00 -0.41
N GLN A 7 35.03 -13.60 -0.70
CA GLN A 7 35.96 -14.11 0.31
C GLN A 7 36.42 -12.98 1.26
N SER A 8 36.52 -13.26 2.56
CA SER A 8 37.02 -12.28 3.53
C SER A 8 38.54 -12.04 3.37
N PRO A 9 39.01 -10.78 3.27
CA PRO A 9 38.23 -9.55 3.19
C PRO A 9 37.61 -9.35 1.80
N SER A 10 36.32 -9.06 1.74
CA SER A 10 35.59 -8.95 0.48
C SER A 10 36.08 -7.77 -0.36
N ARG A 11 36.13 -7.95 -1.69
CA ARG A 11 36.72 -6.97 -2.62
C ARG A 11 35.79 -6.63 -3.76
N VAL A 12 35.84 -5.37 -4.20
CA VAL A 12 35.19 -4.89 -5.42
C VAL A 12 36.28 -4.24 -6.27
N ALA A 13 36.43 -4.69 -7.51
CA ALA A 13 37.53 -4.30 -8.40
C ALA A 13 38.93 -4.46 -7.77
N GLY A 14 39.13 -5.46 -6.90
CA GLY A 14 40.39 -5.72 -6.21
C GLY A 14 40.65 -4.88 -4.95
N GLU A 15 39.86 -3.83 -4.71
CA GLU A 15 39.92 -3.02 -3.48
C GLU A 15 39.05 -3.61 -2.38
N VAL A 16 39.47 -3.47 -1.11
CA VAL A 16 38.67 -3.92 0.04
C VAL A 16 37.39 -3.10 0.13
N ALA A 17 36.25 -3.78 0.09
CA ALA A 17 34.94 -3.15 0.10
C ALA A 17 34.40 -3.02 1.53
N ALA A 18 33.75 -1.89 1.82
CA ALA A 18 33.04 -1.71 3.08
C ALA A 18 31.85 -2.70 3.15
N PRO A 19 31.68 -3.46 4.26
CA PRO A 19 30.63 -4.49 4.35
C PRO A 19 29.22 -3.97 4.06
N GLN A 20 28.90 -2.76 4.50
CA GLN A 20 27.58 -2.13 4.29
C GLN A 20 27.32 -1.80 2.81
N SER A 21 28.30 -1.23 2.13
CA SER A 21 28.21 -0.85 0.72
C SER A 21 28.18 -2.08 -0.19
N LEU A 22 28.95 -3.13 0.17
CA LEU A 22 28.93 -4.41 -0.51
C LEU A 22 27.57 -5.12 -0.33
N TRP A 23 27.05 -5.18 0.89
CA TRP A 23 25.72 -5.73 1.16
C TRP A 23 24.64 -5.01 0.33
N PHE A 24 24.69 -3.68 0.29
CA PHE A 24 23.77 -2.86 -0.49
C PHE A 24 23.83 -3.18 -1.98
N LEU A 25 25.03 -3.29 -2.55
CA LEU A 25 25.24 -3.65 -3.96
C LEU A 25 24.70 -5.05 -4.29
N LEU A 26 25.01 -6.04 -3.45
CA LEU A 26 24.58 -7.42 -3.69
C LEU A 26 23.05 -7.59 -3.57
N ARG A 27 22.41 -6.87 -2.64
CA ARG A 27 20.94 -6.82 -2.56
C ARG A 27 20.31 -6.17 -3.79
N LEU A 28 20.91 -5.09 -4.30
CA LEU A 28 20.48 -4.47 -5.55
C LEU A 28 20.64 -5.40 -6.76
N TRP A 29 21.71 -6.19 -6.80
CA TRP A 29 21.93 -7.20 -7.82
C TRP A 29 20.91 -8.33 -7.74
N LEU A 30 20.62 -8.86 -6.55
CA LEU A 30 19.57 -9.88 -6.34
C LEU A 30 18.18 -9.39 -6.76
N ALA A 31 17.86 -8.13 -6.42
CA ALA A 31 16.59 -7.52 -6.80
C ALA A 31 16.45 -7.32 -8.33
N ALA A 32 17.56 -7.26 -9.06
CA ALA A 32 17.57 -7.13 -10.51
C ALA A 32 17.46 -8.48 -11.25
N GLN A 33 17.50 -9.62 -10.56
CA GLN A 33 17.48 -10.93 -11.20
C GLN A 33 16.08 -11.35 -11.69
N PRO A 34 15.94 -11.98 -12.88
CA PRO A 34 14.65 -12.35 -13.45
C PRO A 34 13.86 -13.44 -12.68
N SER A 35 14.51 -14.15 -11.76
CA SER A 35 13.96 -15.39 -11.14
C SER A 35 13.48 -15.20 -9.70
N THR A 36 13.63 -14.01 -9.12
CA THR A 36 13.20 -13.75 -7.74
C THR A 36 11.69 -13.48 -7.74
N HIS A 37 10.90 -14.51 -7.37
CA HIS A 37 9.45 -14.48 -7.44
C HIS A 37 8.88 -13.34 -6.56
N GLY A 38 8.17 -12.40 -7.19
CA GLY A 38 7.25 -11.48 -6.50
C GLY A 38 7.84 -10.21 -5.86
N HIS A 39 9.15 -10.00 -5.85
CA HIS A 39 9.73 -8.74 -5.35
C HIS A 39 10.02 -7.79 -6.51
N ALA A 40 9.29 -6.68 -6.56
CA ALA A 40 9.36 -5.66 -7.59
C ALA A 40 10.75 -5.00 -7.65
N GLY A 41 11.75 -5.61 -8.30
CA GLY A 41 12.95 -4.99 -8.87
C GLY A 41 13.83 -4.08 -7.99
N TRP A 42 13.52 -3.93 -6.71
CA TRP A 42 13.93 -2.81 -5.84
C TRP A 42 14.40 -3.31 -4.48
N LEU A 43 15.34 -2.58 -3.89
CA LEU A 43 15.69 -2.67 -2.48
C LEU A 43 14.98 -1.55 -1.70
N ARG A 44 14.24 -1.89 -0.65
CA ARG A 44 13.52 -0.91 0.19
C ARG A 44 14.42 -0.34 1.29
N ALA A 45 14.12 0.88 1.75
CA ALA A 45 14.88 1.51 2.83
C ALA A 45 14.62 0.84 4.20
N GLU A 46 13.48 0.16 4.36
CA GLU A 46 13.12 -0.67 5.50
C GLU A 46 14.07 -1.87 5.63
N GLN A 47 14.31 -2.59 4.53
CA GLN A 47 15.22 -3.74 4.50
C GLN A 47 16.65 -3.35 4.88
N LEU A 48 17.08 -2.14 4.49
CA LEU A 48 18.37 -1.60 4.91
C LEU A 48 18.42 -1.28 6.41
N ARG A 49 17.30 -0.80 6.99
CA ARG A 49 17.20 -0.51 8.42
C ARG A 49 17.17 -1.78 9.27
N GLU A 50 16.48 -2.81 8.78
CA GLU A 50 16.43 -4.13 9.43
C GLU A 50 17.78 -4.82 9.46
N GLN A 51 18.57 -4.72 8.37
CA GLN A 51 19.92 -5.29 8.33
C GLN A 51 20.90 -4.56 9.26
N PHE A 52 20.76 -3.25 9.39
CA PHE A 52 21.67 -2.42 10.19
C PHE A 52 20.95 -1.69 11.33
N PRO A 53 20.36 -2.43 12.30
CA PRO A 53 19.54 -1.84 13.35
C PRO A 53 20.35 -0.97 14.32
N ALA A 54 21.65 -1.26 14.48
CA ALA A 54 22.58 -0.49 15.31
C ALA A 54 22.99 0.87 14.69
N ALA A 55 22.61 1.13 13.44
CA ALA A 55 22.98 2.37 12.76
C ALA A 55 22.08 3.54 13.18
N ARG A 56 22.63 4.43 14.02
CA ARG A 56 21.93 5.65 14.51
C ARG A 56 21.39 6.54 13.39
N HIS A 57 22.00 6.52 12.20
CA HIS A 57 21.61 7.37 11.06
C HIS A 57 21.61 6.59 9.73
N PRO A 58 20.47 5.97 9.35
CA PRO A 58 20.33 5.22 8.09
C PRO A 58 20.69 6.05 6.84
N ARG A 59 20.51 7.38 6.91
CA ARG A 59 20.89 8.32 5.85
C ARG A 59 22.38 8.31 5.51
N MET A 60 23.24 8.08 6.51
CA MET A 60 24.69 8.04 6.31
C MET A 60 25.11 6.75 5.61
N ILE A 61 24.48 5.62 5.95
CA ILE A 61 24.73 4.34 5.26
C ILE A 61 24.40 4.47 3.78
N VAL A 62 23.20 4.96 3.45
CA VAL A 62 22.78 5.16 2.05
C VAL A 62 23.74 6.10 1.34
N SER A 63 24.13 7.21 1.99
CA SER A 63 25.00 8.18 1.34
C SER A 63 26.40 7.66 1.07
N ARG A 64 26.94 6.85 1.98
CA ARG A 64 28.23 6.19 1.82
C ARG A 64 28.17 5.08 0.77
N ALA A 65 27.14 4.25 0.81
CA ALA A 65 26.91 3.21 -0.19
C ALA A 65 26.85 3.82 -1.60
N PHE A 66 26.09 4.89 -1.82
CA PHE A 66 26.04 5.55 -3.12
C PHE A 66 27.37 6.17 -3.56
N ALA A 67 28.19 6.67 -2.63
CA ALA A 67 29.52 7.18 -2.95
C ALA A 67 30.48 6.04 -3.36
N ASP A 68 30.41 4.91 -2.67
CA ASP A 68 31.19 3.71 -3.01
C ASP A 68 30.73 3.11 -4.34
N LEU A 69 29.42 3.05 -4.60
CA LEU A 69 28.87 2.62 -5.89
C LEU A 69 29.36 3.52 -7.05
N GLU A 70 29.34 4.84 -6.86
CA GLU A 70 29.85 5.79 -7.85
C GLU A 70 31.35 5.59 -8.10
N ARG A 71 32.15 5.38 -7.04
CA ARG A 71 33.57 5.03 -7.13
C ARG A 71 33.81 3.73 -7.90
N TRP A 72 32.96 2.72 -7.70
CA TRP A 72 33.04 1.44 -8.40
C TRP A 72 32.46 1.47 -9.83
N GLY A 73 31.94 2.62 -10.28
CA GLY A 73 31.30 2.77 -11.59
C GLY A 73 29.94 2.06 -11.68
N VAL A 74 29.29 1.76 -10.55
CA VAL A 74 27.97 1.13 -10.50
C VAL A 74 26.89 2.19 -10.60
N ARG A 75 26.05 2.08 -11.63
CA ARG A 75 24.91 2.97 -11.84
C ARG A 75 23.69 2.46 -11.08
N ALA A 76 23.36 3.13 -9.99
CA ALA A 76 22.16 2.88 -9.18
C ALA A 76 21.30 4.14 -9.05
N GLY A 77 19.99 3.93 -9.01
CA GLY A 77 18.99 4.98 -8.82
C GLY A 77 18.21 4.82 -7.51
N TRP A 78 17.40 5.83 -7.21
CA TRP A 78 16.47 5.83 -6.09
C TRP A 78 15.14 6.49 -6.48
N GLY A 79 14.08 6.17 -5.74
CA GLY A 79 12.71 6.57 -6.06
C GLY A 79 12.03 5.61 -7.04
N THR A 80 10.76 5.82 -7.30
CA THR A 80 9.91 4.85 -8.00
C THR A 80 9.95 4.96 -9.52
N ASP A 81 10.31 6.14 -10.04
CA ASP A 81 10.48 6.38 -11.47
C ASP A 81 11.84 5.89 -11.99
N ARG A 82 11.89 4.64 -12.45
CA ARG A 82 13.07 4.04 -13.13
C ARG A 82 13.31 4.59 -14.53
N SER A 83 12.31 5.24 -15.14
CA SER A 83 12.43 5.82 -16.49
C SER A 83 13.21 7.14 -16.47
N ARG A 84 13.32 7.76 -15.28
CA ARG A 84 14.03 9.02 -15.12
C ARG A 84 15.55 8.84 -15.26
N PRO A 85 16.22 9.67 -16.08
CA PRO A 85 17.68 9.68 -16.15
C PRO A 85 18.32 9.92 -14.78
N LEU A 86 19.32 9.10 -14.42
CA LEU A 86 20.01 9.16 -13.13
C LEU A 86 20.52 10.57 -12.73
N PRO A 87 21.10 11.38 -13.65
CA PRO A 87 21.55 12.73 -13.30
C PRO A 87 20.42 13.69 -12.90
N LEU A 88 19.17 13.37 -13.25
CA LEU A 88 17.98 14.19 -12.94
C LEU A 88 17.31 13.77 -11.62
N LEU A 89 17.82 12.75 -10.93
CA LEU A 89 17.32 12.34 -9.61
C LEU A 89 17.76 13.35 -8.55
N ARG A 90 16.78 13.93 -7.83
CA ARG A 90 17.05 14.85 -6.74
C ARG A 90 17.70 14.10 -5.57
N ARG A 91 18.87 14.57 -5.10
CA ARG A 91 19.56 14.01 -3.93
C ARG A 91 18.73 14.13 -2.64
N GLN A 92 17.84 15.13 -2.57
CA GLN A 92 16.89 15.28 -1.46
C GLN A 92 15.91 14.10 -1.44
N GLY A 93 15.91 13.34 -0.36
CA GLY A 93 15.06 12.15 -0.21
C GLY A 93 15.73 10.84 -0.63
N ARG A 94 17.00 10.84 -1.10
CA ARG A 94 17.75 9.62 -1.46
C ARG A 94 17.70 8.54 -0.38
N SER A 95 17.81 8.93 0.89
CA SER A 95 17.78 7.99 2.02
C SER A 95 16.44 7.26 2.23
N ARG A 96 15.37 7.67 1.53
CA ARG A 96 14.04 7.07 1.66
C ARG A 96 13.85 5.86 0.74
N GLY A 97 14.73 5.68 -0.26
CA GLY A 97 14.55 4.64 -1.28
C GLY A 97 13.23 4.85 -2.05
N PRO A 98 12.71 3.80 -2.71
CA PRO A 98 13.37 2.52 -2.98
C PRO A 98 14.64 2.70 -3.83
N PHE A 99 15.48 1.67 -3.92
CA PHE A 99 16.75 1.69 -4.64
C PHE A 99 16.78 0.62 -5.72
N TRP A 100 17.45 0.88 -6.84
CA TRP A 100 17.49 -0.04 -7.98
C TRP A 100 18.77 0.10 -8.79
N LEU A 101 19.16 -0.95 -9.51
CA LEU A 101 20.21 -0.89 -10.53
C LEU A 101 19.64 -0.35 -11.85
N ALA A 102 20.45 0.46 -12.54
CA ALA A 102 20.16 0.87 -13.90
C ALA A 102 20.04 -0.35 -14.84
N PRO A 103 19.24 -0.27 -15.91
CA PRO A 103 19.14 -1.35 -16.89
C PRO A 103 20.52 -1.75 -17.43
N GLY A 104 20.78 -3.06 -17.56
CA GLY A 104 22.05 -3.58 -18.06
C GLY A 104 23.20 -3.57 -17.03
N GLN A 105 23.00 -3.01 -15.84
CA GLN A 105 24.06 -2.90 -14.82
C GLN A 105 24.27 -4.21 -14.07
N ALA A 106 23.23 -5.02 -13.89
CA ALA A 106 23.32 -6.28 -13.15
C ALA A 106 24.17 -7.32 -13.91
N GLU A 107 24.07 -7.33 -15.24
CA GLU A 107 24.81 -8.18 -16.17
C GLU A 107 26.29 -7.80 -16.25
N GLN A 108 26.64 -6.60 -15.83
CA GLN A 108 28.03 -6.13 -15.78
C GLN A 108 28.76 -6.54 -14.49
N LEU A 109 28.06 -7.09 -13.50
CA LEU A 109 28.64 -7.55 -12.24
C LEU A 109 29.01 -9.03 -12.33
N GLN A 110 30.28 -9.33 -12.06
CA GLN A 110 30.77 -10.69 -11.95
C GLN A 110 31.07 -10.97 -10.48
N ILE A 111 30.26 -11.81 -9.85
CA ILE A 111 30.40 -12.15 -8.44
C ILE A 111 31.10 -13.50 -8.34
N THR A 112 32.17 -13.56 -7.55
CA THR A 112 32.98 -14.74 -7.32
C THR A 112 33.14 -15.04 -5.83
N LEU A 113 33.30 -16.31 -5.50
CA LEU A 113 33.70 -16.80 -4.19
C LEU A 113 34.81 -17.82 -4.39
N HIS A 114 35.97 -17.59 -3.78
CA HIS A 114 37.17 -18.40 -4.01
C HIS A 114 37.57 -18.44 -5.50
N GLY A 115 37.37 -17.33 -6.22
CA GLY A 115 37.67 -17.22 -7.65
C GLY A 115 36.71 -17.98 -8.58
N GLN A 116 35.68 -18.65 -8.05
CA GLN A 116 34.64 -19.30 -8.85
C GLN A 116 33.41 -18.39 -8.96
N ALA A 117 32.81 -18.32 -10.14
CA ALA A 117 31.57 -17.58 -10.35
C ALA A 117 30.46 -18.20 -9.49
N VAL A 118 29.76 -17.36 -8.74
CA VAL A 118 28.66 -17.79 -7.86
C VAL A 118 27.30 -17.53 -8.49
N ASP A 119 26.35 -18.42 -8.21
CA ASP A 119 24.96 -18.24 -8.63
C ASP A 119 24.17 -17.35 -7.64
N VAL A 120 22.93 -17.04 -8.03
CA VAL A 120 22.00 -16.21 -7.25
C VAL A 120 21.75 -16.77 -5.84
N ARG A 121 21.72 -18.10 -5.68
CA ARG A 121 21.41 -18.76 -4.40
C ARG A 121 22.57 -18.60 -3.42
N ILE A 122 23.80 -18.77 -3.89
CA ILE A 122 25.01 -18.58 -3.06
C ILE A 122 25.14 -17.13 -2.60
N VAL A 123 24.83 -16.16 -3.46
CA VAL A 123 24.82 -14.74 -3.07
C VAL A 123 23.73 -14.45 -2.03
N ALA A 124 22.53 -15.03 -2.20
CA ALA A 124 21.46 -14.91 -1.21
C ALA A 124 21.87 -15.52 0.15
N GLN A 125 22.50 -16.69 0.15
CA GLN A 125 23.04 -17.32 1.36
C GLN A 125 24.12 -16.48 2.03
N TRP A 126 25.05 -15.92 1.25
CA TRP A 126 26.11 -15.06 1.78
C TRP A 126 25.57 -13.80 2.47
N LEU A 127 24.43 -13.27 2.00
CA LEU A 127 23.77 -12.12 2.61
C LEU A 127 22.93 -12.47 3.84
N ASP A 128 22.96 -13.72 4.32
CA ASP A 128 21.99 -14.29 5.28
C ASP A 128 20.52 -14.07 4.83
N CYS A 129 20.34 -13.95 3.53
CA CYS A 129 19.05 -13.89 2.83
C CYS A 129 18.63 -15.27 2.33
N ALA A 130 19.31 -16.35 2.81
CA ALA A 130 18.90 -17.73 2.58
C ALA A 130 17.45 -17.86 3.04
N ASP A 131 16.58 -18.00 2.05
CA ASP A 131 15.15 -18.22 2.16
C ASP A 131 14.30 -17.10 2.77
N ASP A 132 14.19 -15.98 2.05
CA ASP A 132 12.90 -15.23 2.00
C ASP A 132 11.78 -16.11 1.37
N ALA A 133 12.15 -17.17 0.64
CA ALA A 133 11.24 -18.19 0.10
C ALA A 133 10.78 -19.25 1.13
N GLU A 134 11.50 -19.47 2.24
CA GLU A 134 11.07 -20.34 3.35
C GLU A 134 10.76 -19.55 4.63
N ARG A 135 11.17 -18.28 4.77
CA ARG A 135 10.60 -17.38 5.79
C ARG A 135 9.15 -16.99 5.49
N SER A 136 8.68 -17.21 4.26
CA SER A 136 7.25 -17.20 3.90
C SER A 136 6.53 -18.52 4.23
N VAL A 137 7.24 -19.56 4.68
CA VAL A 137 6.65 -20.77 5.26
C VAL A 137 7.44 -21.19 6.50
N SER A 138 7.31 -20.41 7.58
CA SER A 138 7.35 -21.06 8.90
C SER A 138 6.33 -22.22 8.87
N PRO A 139 6.55 -23.38 9.52
CA PRO A 139 5.55 -24.45 9.61
C PRO A 139 4.22 -24.03 10.27
N GLY A 140 4.09 -22.77 10.71
CA GLY A 140 2.82 -22.10 11.03
C GLY A 140 2.04 -21.49 9.85
N SER A 141 2.59 -21.44 8.63
CA SER A 141 2.08 -20.70 7.46
C SER A 141 0.92 -21.41 6.72
N ALA A 142 0.96 -22.74 6.59
CA ALA A 142 -0.11 -23.48 5.91
C ALA A 142 -1.46 -23.39 6.64
N ALA A 143 -1.44 -23.29 7.98
CA ALA A 143 -2.64 -23.06 8.79
C ALA A 143 -2.97 -21.57 8.97
N ALA A 144 -1.98 -20.67 8.85
CA ALA A 144 -2.18 -19.23 9.05
C ALA A 144 -3.05 -18.59 7.96
N VAL A 145 -2.91 -18.98 6.69
CA VAL A 145 -3.74 -18.42 5.59
C VAL A 145 -5.23 -18.79 5.78
N PRO A 146 -5.63 -20.05 6.01
CA PRO A 146 -7.00 -20.39 6.37
C PRO A 146 -7.48 -19.71 7.65
N ALA A 147 -6.63 -19.62 8.68
CA ALA A 147 -6.99 -18.97 9.94
C ALA A 147 -7.27 -17.46 9.76
N TYR A 148 -6.48 -16.77 8.93
CA TYR A 148 -6.71 -15.38 8.56
C TYR A 148 -8.08 -15.20 7.90
N TRP A 149 -8.38 -15.97 6.85
CA TRP A 149 -9.65 -15.83 6.12
C TRP A 149 -10.85 -16.26 6.95
N SER A 150 -10.69 -17.23 7.86
CA SER A 150 -11.71 -17.60 8.84
C SER A 150 -12.00 -16.44 9.79
N ALA A 151 -10.97 -15.82 10.39
CA ALA A 151 -11.14 -14.67 11.27
C ALA A 151 -11.73 -13.45 10.53
N TRP A 152 -11.26 -13.19 9.31
CA TRP A 152 -11.74 -12.09 8.48
C TRP A 152 -13.21 -12.28 8.07
N SER A 153 -13.59 -13.49 7.65
CA SER A 153 -14.96 -13.80 7.23
C SER A 153 -15.93 -13.77 8.40
N ALA A 154 -15.52 -14.27 9.57
CA ALA A 154 -16.31 -14.15 10.80
C ALA A 154 -16.53 -12.68 11.19
N ALA A 155 -15.47 -11.86 11.14
CA ALA A 155 -15.56 -10.42 11.39
C ALA A 155 -16.47 -9.70 10.37
N ARG A 156 -16.40 -10.11 9.10
CA ARG A 156 -17.27 -9.59 8.04
C ARG A 156 -18.73 -9.95 8.32
N ARG A 157 -19.02 -11.16 8.77
CA ARG A 157 -20.39 -11.54 9.13
C ARG A 157 -20.91 -10.70 10.30
N ASP A 158 -20.11 -10.50 11.33
CA ASP A 158 -20.46 -9.61 12.44
C ASP A 158 -20.71 -8.17 11.98
N LEU A 159 -19.92 -7.66 11.04
CA LEU A 159 -20.13 -6.33 10.45
C LEU A 159 -21.48 -6.22 9.73
N LEU A 160 -21.88 -7.26 9.00
CA LEU A 160 -23.15 -7.30 8.27
C LEU A 160 -24.35 -7.47 9.20
N ASP A 161 -24.18 -8.22 10.29
CA ASP A 161 -25.19 -8.37 11.33
C ASP A 161 -25.28 -7.16 12.29
N GLY A 162 -24.54 -6.07 12.02
CA GLY A 162 -24.52 -4.87 12.85
C GLY A 162 -23.80 -5.03 14.19
N ARG A 163 -23.11 -6.15 14.42
CA ARG A 163 -22.32 -6.45 15.62
C ARG A 163 -20.94 -5.78 15.53
N LEU A 164 -20.91 -4.45 15.51
CA LEU A 164 -19.71 -3.66 15.26
C LEU A 164 -18.67 -3.79 16.40
N ILE A 165 -19.07 -3.40 17.62
CA ILE A 165 -18.25 -3.39 18.83
C ILE A 165 -19.16 -3.85 19.97
N ILE A 166 -18.97 -5.08 20.45
CA ILE A 166 -19.77 -5.62 21.57
C ILE A 166 -18.98 -5.46 22.87
N ASP A 167 -17.72 -5.87 22.86
CA ASP A 167 -16.77 -5.73 23.95
C ASP A 167 -15.33 -5.74 23.40
N GLY A 168 -14.32 -5.81 24.28
CA GLY A 168 -12.92 -5.85 23.86
C GLY A 168 -12.49 -7.11 23.10
N ARG A 169 -13.34 -8.14 23.00
CA ARG A 169 -13.00 -9.47 22.47
C ARG A 169 -13.97 -9.99 21.39
N ARG A 170 -15.17 -9.42 21.26
CA ARG A 170 -16.25 -9.84 20.36
C ARG A 170 -16.75 -8.70 19.46
N GLY A 171 -17.32 -9.08 18.32
CA GLY A 171 -17.79 -8.18 17.27
C GLY A 171 -16.77 -7.98 16.16
N ALA A 172 -17.19 -7.26 15.12
CA ALA A 172 -16.44 -7.06 13.88
C ALA A 172 -15.05 -6.46 14.15
N LEU A 173 -14.95 -5.45 15.02
CA LEU A 173 -13.66 -4.81 15.34
C LEU A 173 -12.66 -5.81 15.94
N ALA A 174 -13.10 -6.61 16.92
CA ALA A 174 -12.25 -7.59 17.58
C ALA A 174 -11.84 -8.71 16.61
N GLY A 175 -12.75 -9.13 15.73
CA GLY A 175 -12.46 -10.09 14.66
C GLY A 175 -11.41 -9.57 13.67
N TYR A 176 -11.53 -8.32 13.20
CA TYR A 176 -10.53 -7.74 12.30
C TYR A 176 -9.19 -7.48 12.97
N ARG A 177 -9.14 -7.16 14.28
CA ARG A 177 -7.87 -7.12 15.04
C ARG A 177 -7.22 -8.50 15.15
N ARG A 178 -8.02 -9.56 15.31
CA ARG A 178 -7.50 -10.93 15.30
C ARG A 178 -6.95 -11.30 13.93
N ALA A 179 -7.67 -10.97 12.86
CA ALA A 179 -7.19 -11.17 11.49
C ALA A 179 -5.88 -10.41 11.24
N GLN A 180 -5.76 -9.16 11.72
CA GLN A 180 -4.51 -8.39 11.65
C GLN A 180 -3.35 -9.10 12.36
N ALA A 181 -3.57 -9.63 13.57
CA ALA A 181 -2.53 -10.27 14.38
C ALA A 181 -1.98 -11.58 13.77
N ILE A 182 -2.74 -12.21 12.88
CA ILE A 182 -2.36 -13.46 12.19
C ILE A 182 -2.14 -13.26 10.68
N ALA A 183 -2.08 -12.01 10.22
CA ALA A 183 -1.82 -11.69 8.82
C ALA A 183 -0.43 -12.18 8.42
N VAL A 184 -0.34 -12.86 7.27
CA VAL A 184 0.94 -13.42 6.78
C VAL A 184 1.67 -12.47 5.83
N ASP A 185 0.99 -11.42 5.36
CA ASP A 185 1.54 -10.44 4.43
C ASP A 185 1.01 -9.02 4.71
N ASP A 186 1.69 -8.02 4.16
CA ASP A 186 1.33 -6.61 4.30
C ASP A 186 -0.07 -6.28 3.72
N TYR A 187 -0.53 -7.02 2.71
CA TYR A 187 -1.83 -6.77 2.10
C TYR A 187 -2.97 -7.22 3.02
N GLN A 188 -2.85 -8.40 3.62
CA GLN A 188 -3.79 -8.92 4.62
C GLN A 188 -3.85 -8.02 5.84
N GLU A 189 -2.69 -7.54 6.31
CA GLU A 189 -2.67 -6.58 7.41
C GLU A 189 -3.41 -5.28 7.03
N GLY A 190 -3.17 -4.76 5.82
CA GLY A 190 -3.84 -3.56 5.32
C GLY A 190 -5.32 -3.72 5.08
N LEU A 191 -5.74 -4.89 4.59
CA LEU A 191 -7.14 -5.22 4.45
C LEU A 191 -7.83 -5.28 5.81
N ALA A 192 -7.19 -5.88 6.82
CA ALA A 192 -7.70 -5.92 8.19
C ALA A 192 -7.81 -4.51 8.79
N LEU A 193 -6.77 -3.66 8.65
CA LEU A 193 -6.80 -2.28 9.12
C LEU A 193 -7.88 -1.44 8.42
N LEU A 194 -8.03 -1.58 7.10
CA LEU A 194 -9.08 -0.87 6.35
C LEU A 194 -10.47 -1.25 6.87
N GLN A 195 -10.71 -2.53 7.15
CA GLN A 195 -11.99 -2.96 7.74
C GLN A 195 -12.17 -2.44 9.17
N GLN A 196 -11.12 -2.37 9.99
CA GLN A 196 -11.20 -1.73 11.32
C GLN A 196 -11.62 -0.26 11.21
N ALA A 197 -11.06 0.50 10.26
CA ALA A 197 -11.45 1.90 10.03
C ALA A 197 -12.94 2.02 9.59
N ILE A 198 -13.41 1.10 8.75
CA ILE A 198 -14.82 1.04 8.34
C ILE A 198 -15.73 0.74 9.53
N VAL A 199 -15.34 -0.17 10.43
CA VAL A 199 -16.10 -0.49 11.65
C VAL A 199 -16.20 0.73 12.56
N TRP A 200 -15.07 1.40 12.85
CA TRP A 200 -15.07 2.61 13.69
C TRP A 200 -15.98 3.71 13.12
N ARG A 201 -15.88 3.96 11.82
CA ARG A 201 -16.76 4.90 11.14
C ARG A 201 -18.23 4.53 11.31
N ARG A 202 -18.60 3.26 11.09
CA ARG A 202 -19.99 2.79 11.24
C ARG A 202 -20.47 2.85 12.70
N ALA A 203 -19.55 2.77 13.66
CA ALA A 203 -19.84 2.95 15.08
C ALA A 203 -19.97 4.43 15.49
N GLY A 204 -19.74 5.38 14.57
CA GLY A 204 -19.82 6.82 14.83
C GLY A 204 -18.52 7.43 15.38
N ASP A 205 -17.44 6.67 15.49
CA ASP A 205 -16.15 7.14 15.98
C ASP A 205 -15.21 7.46 14.80
N ALA A 206 -15.36 8.68 14.27
CA ALA A 206 -14.56 9.16 13.16
C ALA A 206 -13.09 9.41 13.53
N ASP A 207 -12.79 9.65 14.81
CA ASP A 207 -11.43 9.91 15.29
C ASP A 207 -10.63 8.61 15.38
N ALA A 208 -11.23 7.55 15.94
CA ALA A 208 -10.64 6.22 15.93
C ALA A 208 -10.46 5.69 14.49
N ALA A 209 -11.44 5.93 13.61
CA ALA A 209 -11.31 5.59 12.19
C ALA A 209 -10.11 6.30 11.55
N GLN A 210 -9.93 7.60 11.80
CA GLN A 210 -8.80 8.37 11.29
C GLN A 210 -7.46 7.86 11.84
N GLY A 211 -7.39 7.55 13.13
CA GLY A 211 -6.18 6.98 13.75
C GLY A 211 -5.76 5.64 13.12
N VAL A 212 -6.72 4.83 12.68
CA VAL A 212 -6.44 3.61 11.90
C VAL A 212 -5.97 3.96 10.48
N LEU A 213 -6.64 4.89 9.78
CA LEU A 213 -6.26 5.32 8.42
C LEU A 213 -4.86 5.95 8.37
N GLU A 214 -4.40 6.58 9.45
CA GLU A 214 -3.03 7.07 9.59
C GLU A 214 -2.00 5.95 9.75
N GLN A 215 -2.37 4.83 10.39
CA GLN A 215 -1.51 3.64 10.44
C GLN A 215 -1.33 3.04 9.04
N ILE A 216 -2.42 2.94 8.28
CA ILE A 216 -2.41 2.51 6.88
C ILE A 216 -1.50 3.43 6.05
N ASP A 217 -1.68 4.74 6.17
CA ASP A 217 -0.89 5.71 5.40
C ASP A 217 0.60 5.65 5.78
N ARG A 218 0.96 5.62 7.08
CA ARG A 218 2.36 5.49 7.50
C ARG A 218 3.04 4.25 6.92
N ARG A 219 2.30 3.16 6.71
CA ARG A 219 2.85 1.88 6.28
C ARG A 219 2.92 1.73 4.76
N TRP A 220 1.96 2.30 4.03
CA TRP A 220 1.86 2.11 2.57
C TRP A 220 1.98 3.39 1.75
N ARG A 221 2.36 4.53 2.35
CA ARG A 221 2.52 5.81 1.65
C ARG A 221 3.36 5.70 0.38
N ASP A 222 4.41 4.90 0.42
CA ASP A 222 5.43 4.81 -0.64
C ASP A 222 5.34 3.50 -1.46
N SER A 223 4.22 2.77 -1.37
CA SER A 223 4.03 1.47 -2.00
C SER A 223 3.22 1.57 -3.29
N GLU A 224 3.77 1.07 -4.40
CA GLU A 224 3.14 1.11 -5.73
C GLU A 224 2.56 -0.24 -6.18
N ALA A 225 2.50 -1.27 -5.31
CA ALA A 225 1.89 -2.53 -5.74
C ALA A 225 0.39 -2.34 -5.99
N PRO A 226 -0.19 -2.98 -7.02
CA PRO A 226 -1.61 -2.83 -7.37
C PRO A 226 -2.57 -3.09 -6.20
N ALA A 227 -2.23 -4.05 -5.34
CA ALA A 227 -3.01 -4.37 -4.14
C ALA A 227 -3.01 -3.22 -3.11
N GLN A 228 -1.93 -2.45 -3.04
CA GLN A 228 -1.82 -1.25 -2.19
C GLN A 228 -2.49 -0.03 -2.83
N ALA A 229 -2.54 0.06 -4.16
CA ALA A 229 -3.30 1.08 -4.86
C ALA A 229 -4.80 1.01 -4.52
N TRP A 230 -5.36 -0.20 -4.44
CA TRP A 230 -6.74 -0.40 -3.99
C TRP A 230 -6.95 -0.02 -2.52
N LEU A 231 -6.04 -0.43 -1.63
CA LEU A 231 -6.09 -0.03 -0.21
C LEU A 231 -6.01 1.50 -0.05
N GLY A 232 -5.16 2.16 -0.83
CA GLY A 232 -5.03 3.62 -0.88
C GLY A 232 -6.32 4.31 -1.34
N ALA A 233 -6.88 3.87 -2.47
CA ALA A 233 -8.14 4.38 -2.99
C ALA A 233 -9.29 4.25 -1.98
N MET A 234 -9.48 3.05 -1.43
CA MET A 234 -10.52 2.80 -0.43
C MET A 234 -10.27 3.58 0.87
N SER A 235 -9.02 3.71 1.31
CA SER A 235 -8.69 4.53 2.49
C SER A 235 -9.03 6.00 2.26
N ALA A 236 -8.79 6.54 1.07
CA ALA A 236 -9.20 7.90 0.72
C ALA A 236 -10.73 8.07 0.74
N ILE A 237 -11.47 7.08 0.25
CA ILE A 237 -12.95 7.05 0.34
C ILE A 237 -13.40 7.00 1.81
N VAL A 238 -12.80 6.15 2.65
CA VAL A 238 -13.14 6.08 4.10
C VAL A 238 -12.81 7.39 4.81
N ARG A 239 -11.71 8.08 4.46
CA ARG A 239 -11.39 9.43 4.97
C ARG A 239 -12.47 10.45 4.60
N ALA A 240 -12.92 10.43 3.34
CA ALA A 240 -14.02 11.30 2.90
C ALA A 240 -15.32 11.00 3.64
N TRP A 241 -15.62 9.73 3.88
CA TRP A 241 -16.75 9.32 4.70
C TRP A 241 -16.66 9.81 6.15
N CYS A 242 -15.47 9.84 6.74
CA CYS A 242 -15.27 10.38 8.09
C CYS A 242 -15.54 11.90 8.11
N ALA A 243 -15.07 12.65 7.10
CA ALA A 243 -15.40 14.07 6.95
C ALA A 243 -16.91 14.30 6.77
N TYR A 244 -17.57 13.47 5.95
CA TYR A 244 -19.02 13.51 5.78
C TYR A 244 -19.76 13.26 7.11
N ALA A 245 -19.34 12.26 7.90
CA ALA A 245 -19.94 11.96 9.20
C ALA A 245 -19.81 13.13 10.20
N ARG A 246 -18.73 13.92 10.11
CA ARG A 246 -18.55 15.17 10.87
C ARG A 246 -19.31 16.37 10.29
N ARG A 247 -20.13 16.17 9.25
CA ARG A 247 -20.84 17.23 8.49
C ARG A 247 -19.92 18.23 7.78
N GLU A 248 -18.68 17.83 7.51
CA GLU A 248 -17.71 18.64 6.77
C GLU A 248 -17.82 18.40 5.26
N LEU A 249 -18.97 18.74 4.66
CA LEU A 249 -19.27 18.42 3.25
C LEU A 249 -18.20 18.95 2.27
N PRO A 250 -17.69 20.20 2.39
CA PRO A 250 -16.65 20.69 1.49
C PRO A 250 -15.34 19.88 1.61
N ALA A 251 -15.01 19.43 2.82
CA ALA A 251 -13.82 18.61 3.05
C ALA A 251 -13.98 17.22 2.45
N ALA A 252 -15.13 16.58 2.63
CA ALA A 252 -15.44 15.27 2.04
C ALA A 252 -15.33 15.34 0.50
N ARG A 253 -15.95 16.34 -0.13
CA ARG A 253 -15.90 16.55 -1.59
C ARG A 253 -14.47 16.77 -2.08
N ARG A 254 -13.69 17.60 -1.38
CA ARG A 254 -12.28 17.85 -1.72
C ARG A 254 -11.44 16.57 -1.64
N ILE A 255 -11.63 15.74 -0.61
CA ILE A 255 -10.91 14.47 -0.45
C ILE A 255 -11.22 13.54 -1.63
N LEU A 256 -12.49 13.40 -2.02
CA LEU A 256 -12.87 12.56 -3.17
C LEU A 256 -12.27 13.09 -4.49
N ALA A 257 -12.34 14.40 -4.71
CA ALA A 257 -11.75 15.03 -5.90
C ALA A 257 -10.23 14.85 -5.95
N GLN A 258 -9.54 14.92 -4.81
CA GLN A 258 -8.11 14.64 -4.73
C GLN A 258 -7.80 13.17 -4.99
N ALA A 259 -8.57 12.25 -4.41
CA ALA A 259 -8.38 10.82 -4.58
C ALA A 259 -8.48 10.38 -6.05
N ARG A 260 -9.39 10.98 -6.82
CA ARG A 260 -9.55 10.73 -8.26
C ARG A 260 -8.36 11.23 -9.12
N ARG A 261 -7.59 12.20 -8.63
CA ARG A 261 -6.43 12.79 -9.34
C ARG A 261 -5.10 12.21 -8.90
N GLU A 262 -5.08 11.39 -7.85
CA GLU A 262 -3.86 10.77 -7.33
C GLU A 262 -3.37 9.69 -8.30
N SER A 263 -2.17 9.90 -8.88
CA SER A 263 -1.64 9.06 -9.94
C SER A 263 -1.50 7.59 -9.55
N ARG A 264 -1.23 7.32 -8.26
CA ARG A 264 -1.07 5.96 -7.73
C ARG A 264 -2.30 5.07 -7.92
N TRP A 265 -3.51 5.64 -7.94
CA TRP A 265 -4.75 4.87 -8.01
C TRP A 265 -5.89 5.52 -8.80
N ALA A 266 -5.60 6.57 -9.59
CA ALA A 266 -6.58 7.26 -10.42
C ALA A 266 -7.33 6.30 -11.36
N ALA A 267 -6.66 5.27 -11.89
CA ALA A 267 -7.28 4.27 -12.75
C ALA A 267 -8.39 3.46 -12.04
N LEU A 268 -8.27 3.25 -10.72
CA LEU A 268 -9.30 2.53 -9.96
C LEU A 268 -10.59 3.34 -9.82
N PHE A 269 -10.49 4.67 -9.72
CA PHE A 269 -11.64 5.58 -9.74
C PHE A 269 -12.33 5.69 -11.11
N GLN A 270 -11.74 5.09 -12.15
CA GLN A 270 -12.32 5.06 -13.50
C GLN A 270 -12.93 3.69 -13.82
N ALA A 271 -12.29 2.60 -13.38
CA ALA A 271 -12.61 1.26 -13.88
C ALA A 271 -12.88 0.20 -12.80
N HIS A 272 -12.49 0.39 -11.53
CA HIS A 272 -12.69 -0.65 -10.52
C HIS A 272 -14.10 -0.55 -9.93
N PRO A 273 -15.02 -1.52 -10.17
CA PRO A 273 -16.44 -1.36 -9.85
C PRO A 273 -16.70 -1.00 -8.40
N ARG A 274 -16.04 -1.69 -7.45
CA ARG A 274 -16.19 -1.38 -6.03
C ARG A 274 -15.73 0.04 -5.63
N VAL A 275 -14.63 0.53 -6.21
CA VAL A 275 -14.09 1.87 -5.90
C VAL A 275 -15.00 2.93 -6.49
N VAL A 276 -15.42 2.75 -7.74
CA VAL A 276 -16.37 3.64 -8.43
C VAL A 276 -17.69 3.70 -7.68
N GLY A 277 -18.23 2.56 -7.27
CA GLY A 277 -19.50 2.47 -6.56
C GLY A 277 -19.49 3.15 -5.20
N GLU A 278 -18.46 2.90 -4.37
CA GLU A 278 -18.33 3.54 -3.06
C GLU A 278 -18.10 5.06 -3.15
N HIS A 279 -17.31 5.50 -4.15
CA HIS A 279 -17.12 6.91 -4.44
C HIS A 279 -18.43 7.59 -4.90
N ALA A 280 -19.16 6.97 -5.84
CA ALA A 280 -20.43 7.49 -6.34
C ALA A 280 -21.49 7.54 -5.24
N ASN A 281 -21.60 6.51 -4.39
CA ASN A 281 -22.53 6.48 -3.26
C ASN A 281 -22.27 7.64 -2.27
N LEU A 282 -21.01 7.91 -1.93
CA LEU A 282 -20.69 9.04 -1.06
C LEU A 282 -20.93 10.40 -1.72
N LEU A 283 -20.60 10.56 -3.00
CA LEU A 283 -20.94 11.80 -3.73
C LEU A 283 -22.45 12.03 -3.73
N ALA A 284 -23.24 10.99 -3.99
CA ALA A 284 -24.70 11.08 -3.97
C ALA A 284 -25.25 11.57 -2.62
N LEU A 285 -24.64 11.13 -1.51
CA LEU A 285 -24.99 11.59 -0.17
C LEU A 285 -24.63 13.05 0.08
N ILE A 286 -23.47 13.51 -0.45
CA ILE A 286 -23.08 14.92 -0.39
C ILE A 286 -24.05 15.77 -1.20
N GLU A 287 -24.35 15.39 -2.45
CA GLU A 287 -25.29 16.11 -3.30
C GLU A 287 -26.70 16.13 -2.70
N ARG A 288 -27.15 15.04 -2.09
CA ARG A 288 -28.42 15.00 -1.36
C ARG A 288 -28.44 16.00 -0.20
N SER A 289 -27.37 16.05 0.59
CA SER A 289 -27.28 17.03 1.69
C SER A 289 -27.33 18.47 1.17
N GLU A 290 -26.75 18.74 0.00
CA GLU A 290 -26.81 20.05 -0.65
C GLU A 290 -28.21 20.36 -1.26
N ALA A 291 -28.92 19.36 -1.76
CA ALA A 291 -30.29 19.52 -2.27
C ALA A 291 -31.30 19.91 -1.18
N LEU A 292 -31.04 19.44 0.04
CA LEU A 292 -31.86 19.73 1.23
C LEU A 292 -31.45 21.01 1.96
N ASP A 293 -30.41 21.70 1.51
CA ASP A 293 -29.94 22.94 2.13
C ASP A 293 -30.81 24.13 1.72
N GLU A 294 -31.71 24.56 2.62
CA GLU A 294 -32.63 25.68 2.41
C GLU A 294 -31.93 27.03 2.22
N GLN A 295 -30.64 27.15 2.58
CA GLN A 295 -29.87 28.37 2.34
C GLN A 295 -29.44 28.53 0.88
N ARG A 296 -29.55 27.47 0.08
CA ARG A 296 -29.22 27.49 -1.35
C ARG A 296 -30.41 27.91 -2.20
N SER A 297 -30.11 28.46 -3.37
CA SER A 297 -31.17 28.78 -4.33
C SER A 297 -31.86 27.52 -4.83
N GLN A 298 -33.14 27.64 -5.21
CA GLN A 298 -33.90 26.50 -5.76
C GLN A 298 -33.18 25.84 -6.94
N ALA A 299 -32.60 26.64 -7.85
CA ALA A 299 -31.88 26.12 -9.01
C ALA A 299 -30.59 25.35 -8.65
N GLU A 300 -29.94 25.66 -7.53
CA GLU A 300 -28.79 24.88 -7.03
C GLU A 300 -29.26 23.59 -6.37
N ARG A 301 -30.36 23.65 -5.61
CA ARG A 301 -30.96 22.48 -4.97
C ARG A 301 -31.46 21.46 -6.00
N ASP A 302 -32.12 21.91 -7.06
CA ASP A 302 -32.60 21.04 -8.15
C ASP A 302 -31.44 20.35 -8.89
N ARG A 303 -30.34 21.08 -9.10
CA ARG A 303 -29.11 20.53 -9.70
C ARG A 303 -28.48 19.47 -8.79
N ALA A 304 -28.40 19.73 -7.49
CA ALA A 304 -27.87 18.78 -6.52
C ALA A 304 -28.76 17.54 -6.40
N ALA A 305 -30.09 17.69 -6.40
CA ALA A 305 -31.02 16.56 -6.39
C ALA A 305 -30.83 15.65 -7.61
N THR A 306 -30.74 16.25 -8.80
CA THR A 306 -30.49 15.52 -10.06
C THR A 306 -29.15 14.79 -10.02
N ALA A 307 -28.10 15.46 -9.54
CA ALA A 307 -26.77 14.86 -9.40
C ALA A 307 -26.75 13.70 -8.39
N ALA A 308 -27.48 13.84 -7.26
CA ALA A 308 -27.60 12.78 -6.27
C ALA A 308 -28.21 11.51 -6.86
N ILE A 309 -29.32 11.63 -7.60
CA ILE A 309 -29.98 10.49 -8.26
C ILE A 309 -29.03 9.82 -9.25
N ALA A 310 -28.37 10.59 -10.12
CA ALA A 310 -27.43 10.06 -11.11
C ALA A 310 -26.26 9.29 -10.44
N HIS A 311 -25.71 9.83 -9.35
CA HIS A 311 -24.65 9.16 -8.61
C HIS A 311 -25.11 7.87 -7.90
N TYR A 312 -26.34 7.82 -7.35
CA TYR A 312 -26.87 6.57 -6.82
C TYR A 312 -27.11 5.52 -7.90
N GLN A 313 -27.60 5.91 -9.08
CA GLN A 313 -27.74 5.01 -10.22
C GLN A 313 -26.38 4.43 -10.64
N GLN A 314 -25.34 5.26 -10.70
CA GLN A 314 -23.98 4.79 -10.95
C GLN A 314 -23.48 3.84 -9.84
N ALA A 315 -23.75 4.15 -8.57
CA ALA A 315 -23.39 3.29 -7.45
C ALA A 315 -24.07 1.92 -7.54
N LEU A 316 -25.34 1.88 -7.95
CA LEU A 316 -26.09 0.63 -8.17
C LEU A 316 -25.52 -0.19 -9.33
N ALA A 317 -25.24 0.45 -10.47
CA ALA A 317 -24.64 -0.22 -11.62
C ALA A 317 -23.28 -0.83 -11.25
N SER A 318 -22.42 -0.06 -10.58
CA SER A 318 -21.11 -0.53 -10.12
C SER A 318 -21.20 -1.60 -9.03
N ALA A 319 -22.22 -1.58 -8.18
CA ALA A 319 -22.45 -2.64 -7.20
C ALA A 319 -22.87 -3.96 -7.86
N ASN A 320 -23.68 -3.87 -8.92
CA ASN A 320 -24.05 -5.03 -9.74
C ASN A 320 -22.84 -5.61 -10.47
N GLU A 321 -22.02 -4.76 -11.11
CA GLU A 321 -20.76 -5.17 -11.75
C GLU A 321 -19.75 -5.79 -10.77
N ALA A 322 -19.76 -5.33 -9.51
CA ALA A 322 -18.91 -5.88 -8.45
C ALA A 322 -19.49 -7.14 -7.78
N GLU A 323 -20.68 -7.59 -8.21
CA GLU A 323 -21.46 -8.67 -7.57
C GLU A 323 -21.61 -8.48 -6.04
N SER A 324 -21.76 -7.21 -5.61
CA SER A 324 -21.77 -6.84 -4.20
C SER A 324 -23.18 -6.50 -3.72
N PHE A 325 -23.87 -7.52 -3.19
CA PHE A 325 -25.22 -7.37 -2.63
C PHE A 325 -25.31 -6.31 -1.52
N ASP A 326 -24.32 -6.25 -0.63
CA ASP A 326 -24.30 -5.26 0.46
C ASP A 326 -24.23 -3.82 -0.08
N ALA A 327 -23.41 -3.60 -1.12
CA ALA A 327 -23.28 -2.28 -1.74
C ALA A 327 -24.55 -1.91 -2.52
N ALA A 328 -25.15 -2.88 -3.22
CA ALA A 328 -26.41 -2.69 -3.93
C ALA A 328 -27.54 -2.34 -2.96
N ALA A 329 -27.67 -3.07 -1.84
CA ALA A 329 -28.67 -2.80 -0.81
C ALA A 329 -28.50 -1.40 -0.19
N ALA A 330 -27.25 -1.01 0.11
CA ALA A 330 -26.96 0.32 0.64
C ALA A 330 -27.31 1.44 -0.36
N ALA A 331 -26.91 1.30 -1.63
CA ALA A 331 -27.20 2.28 -2.66
C ALA A 331 -28.70 2.36 -2.98
N ALA A 332 -29.40 1.22 -3.03
CA ALA A 332 -30.85 1.15 -3.27
C ALA A 332 -31.64 1.80 -2.13
N SER A 333 -31.27 1.50 -0.88
CA SER A 333 -31.90 2.10 0.30
C SER A 333 -31.70 3.62 0.32
N ASN A 334 -30.47 4.09 0.05
CA ASN A 334 -30.19 5.52 -0.02
C ASN A 334 -30.94 6.20 -1.17
N LEU A 335 -31.02 5.57 -2.35
CA LEU A 335 -31.78 6.10 -3.48
C LEU A 335 -33.27 6.19 -3.17
N GLY A 336 -33.87 5.13 -2.63
CA GLY A 336 -35.28 5.11 -2.25
C GLY A 336 -35.62 6.21 -1.25
N TRP A 337 -34.77 6.40 -0.23
CA TRP A 337 -34.93 7.52 0.71
C TRP A 337 -34.77 8.89 0.03
N THR A 338 -33.85 9.01 -0.91
CA THR A 338 -33.61 10.27 -1.66
C THR A 338 -34.76 10.62 -2.58
N LEU A 339 -35.44 9.63 -3.17
CA LEU A 339 -36.61 9.84 -4.01
C LEU A 339 -37.87 10.19 -3.20
N TRP A 340 -37.91 9.78 -1.93
CA TRP A 340 -39.01 10.10 -1.02
C TRP A 340 -38.92 11.53 -0.47
N LEU A 341 -37.70 12.00 -0.20
CA LEU A 341 -37.41 13.37 0.27
C LEU A 341 -37.68 14.43 -0.81
#